data_AF-A0A0H4PZ43-F1
#
_entry.id   AF-A0A0H4PZ43-F1
#
_cell.length_a   1.000
_cell.length_b   1.000
_cell.length_c   1.000
_cell.angle_alpha   90.00
_cell.angle_beta   90.00
_cell.angle_gamma   90.00
#
_symmetry.space_group_name_H-M   'P 1'
#
loop_
_entity.id
_entity.type
_entity.pdbx_description
1 polymer ?
#
loop_
_entity_poly.entity_id
_entity_poly.type
_entity_poly.pdbx_seq_one_letter_code
_entity_poly.pdbx_strand_id
1 'polypeptide(L)'
;MKKINNIVIVGILAPFIFFSCLQEDIVPVPTVRDVKMYMTDIEGNDSLISNPTANKSFRFVVDTDADIATVWPGGERRIMKKVNTETDSLDMFGHPVLIVSDYYMDYGLVKARGFKTALGETGWYTSYTYKASGDFDLTIVVTNHGYNSADYKQVVHEAGTITVLEE
;
A
#
# COMPACT_ATOMS: atom_id res chain seq x y z
N MET A 1 -18.04 44.35 -40.79
CA MET A 1 -16.78 43.61 -40.54
C MET A 1 -16.46 43.42 -39.06
N LYS A 2 -16.50 44.46 -38.20
CA LYS A 2 -16.18 44.32 -36.76
C LYS A 2 -17.01 43.25 -36.00
N LYS A 3 -18.30 43.10 -36.33
CA LYS A 3 -19.17 42.08 -35.70
C LYS A 3 -18.85 40.64 -36.09
N ILE A 4 -18.30 40.42 -37.30
CA ILE A 4 -17.90 39.08 -37.78
C ILE A 4 -16.59 38.66 -37.12
N ASN A 5 -15.62 39.58 -36.96
CA ASN A 5 -14.38 39.30 -36.24
C ASN A 5 -14.63 38.89 -34.78
N ASN A 6 -15.58 39.52 -34.08
CA ASN A 6 -15.87 39.17 -32.69
C ASN A 6 -16.49 37.77 -32.54
N ILE A 7 -17.29 37.31 -33.51
CA ILE A 7 -17.87 35.95 -33.50
C ILE A 7 -16.78 34.89 -33.74
N VAL A 8 -15.84 35.17 -34.64
CA VAL A 8 -14.70 34.27 -34.90
C VAL A 8 -13.79 34.15 -33.68
N ILE A 9 -13.54 35.25 -32.97
CA ILE A 9 -12.74 35.25 -31.74
C ILE A 9 -13.41 34.41 -30.63
N VAL A 10 -14.72 34.55 -30.43
CA VAL A 10 -15.46 33.74 -29.45
C VAL A 10 -15.49 32.26 -29.86
N GLY A 11 -15.65 31.96 -31.14
CA GLY A 11 -15.61 30.57 -31.65
C GLY A 11 -14.26 29.88 -31.44
N ILE A 12 -13.15 30.63 -31.49
CA ILE A 12 -11.79 30.13 -31.25
C ILE A 12 -11.48 30.02 -29.75
N LEU A 13 -12.02 30.90 -28.91
CA LEU A 13 -11.75 30.91 -27.46
C LEU A 13 -12.67 29.96 -26.67
N ALA A 14 -13.87 29.66 -27.15
CA ALA A 14 -14.83 28.80 -26.47
C ALA A 14 -14.31 27.38 -26.13
N PRO A 15 -13.53 26.68 -27.00
CA PRO A 15 -12.98 25.36 -26.67
C PRO A 15 -12.01 25.40 -25.48
N PHE A 16 -11.23 26.47 -25.33
CA PHE A 16 -10.22 26.60 -24.27
C PHE A 16 -10.83 26.73 -22.87
N ILE A 17 -12.08 27.20 -22.76
CA ILE A 17 -12.81 27.28 -21.50
C ILE A 17 -13.16 25.86 -21.00
N PHE A 18 -13.47 24.94 -21.91
CA PHE A 18 -13.81 23.55 -21.56
C PHE A 18 -12.58 22.68 -21.29
N PHE A 19 -11.43 22.98 -21.90
CA PHE A 19 -10.17 22.26 -21.61
C PHE A 19 -9.67 22.48 -20.18
N SER A 20 -9.88 23.68 -19.62
CA SER A 20 -9.44 23.99 -18.24
C SER A 20 -10.21 23.19 -17.19
N CYS A 21 -11.53 23.01 -17.35
CA CYS A 21 -12.33 22.22 -16.39
C CYS A 21 -12.05 20.72 -16.48
N LEU A 22 -11.78 20.19 -17.69
CA LEU A 22 -11.56 18.75 -17.86
C LEU A 22 -10.25 18.24 -17.25
N GLN A 23 -9.23 19.09 -17.11
CA GLN A 23 -7.92 18.68 -16.60
C GLN A 23 -7.84 18.75 -15.07
N GLU A 24 -8.62 19.61 -14.42
CA GLU A 24 -8.69 19.71 -12.95
C GLU A 24 -9.45 18.53 -12.31
N ASP A 25 -10.38 17.91 -13.04
CA ASP A 25 -11.20 16.79 -12.53
C ASP A 25 -10.55 15.40 -12.68
N ILE A 26 -9.38 15.28 -13.31
CA ILE A 26 -8.70 13.99 -13.46
C ILE A 26 -7.81 13.73 -12.25
N VAL A 27 -8.37 13.06 -11.25
CA VAL A 27 -7.59 12.57 -10.12
C VAL A 27 -6.71 11.40 -10.58
N PRO A 28 -5.37 11.53 -10.50
CA PRO A 28 -4.46 10.50 -11.00
C PRO A 28 -4.58 9.21 -10.20
N VAL A 29 -4.41 8.08 -10.89
CA VAL A 29 -4.31 6.77 -10.24
C VAL A 29 -2.94 6.68 -9.58
N PRO A 30 -2.85 6.37 -8.27
CA PRO A 30 -1.58 6.28 -7.57
C PRO A 30 -0.73 5.12 -8.13
N THR A 31 0.59 5.28 -8.07
CA THR A 31 1.56 4.32 -8.61
C THR A 31 2.64 4.01 -7.58
N VAL A 32 3.04 2.74 -7.50
CA VAL A 32 4.22 2.31 -6.73
C VAL A 32 5.40 2.26 -7.70
N ARG A 33 6.46 3.01 -7.43
CA ARG A 33 7.67 3.04 -8.25
C ARG A 33 8.69 2.01 -7.81
N ASP A 34 8.90 1.92 -6.50
CA ASP A 34 9.90 1.02 -5.92
C ASP A 34 9.56 0.70 -4.46
N VAL A 35 10.06 -0.45 -3.99
CA VAL A 35 9.98 -0.86 -2.59
C VAL A 35 11.36 -1.31 -2.14
N LYS A 36 11.91 -0.61 -1.16
CA LYS A 36 13.24 -0.87 -0.60
C LYS A 36 13.14 -1.32 0.84
N MET A 37 14.09 -2.15 1.25
CA MET A 37 14.23 -2.57 2.64
C MET A 37 15.53 -2.04 3.20
N TYR A 38 15.48 -1.46 4.39
CA TYR A 38 16.64 -0.94 5.09
C TYR A 38 16.75 -1.54 6.48
N MET A 39 17.97 -1.82 6.92
CA MET A 39 18.26 -2.23 8.29
C MET A 39 19.33 -1.33 8.87
N THR A 40 19.13 -0.90 10.11
CA THR A 40 20.10 -0.07 10.82
C THR A 40 21.28 -0.94 11.24
N ASP A 41 22.49 -0.51 10.90
CA ASP A 41 23.73 -1.18 11.26
C ASP A 41 24.18 -0.85 12.70
N ILE A 42 25.31 -1.43 13.11
CA ILE A 42 25.89 -1.24 14.46
C ILE A 42 26.34 0.21 14.68
N GLU A 43 26.64 0.95 13.61
CA GLU A 43 27.08 2.34 13.64
C GLU A 43 25.88 3.32 13.63
N GLY A 44 24.66 2.81 13.49
CA GLY A 44 23.42 3.59 13.45
C GLY A 44 23.02 4.07 12.05
N ASN A 45 23.69 3.60 10.99
CA ASN A 45 23.38 3.97 9.62
C ASN A 45 22.38 2.97 9.00
N ASP A 46 21.48 3.47 8.15
CA ASP A 46 20.53 2.62 7.43
C ASP A 46 21.17 2.03 6.16
N SER A 47 21.36 0.72 6.15
CA SER A 47 21.88 -0.02 5.00
C SER A 47 20.76 -0.66 4.19
N LEU A 48 20.82 -0.53 2.86
CA LEU A 48 19.91 -1.22 1.95
C LEU A 48 20.13 -2.74 2.04
N ILE A 49 19.07 -3.51 2.23
CA ILE A 49 19.10 -4.96 2.31
C ILE A 49 18.21 -5.59 1.24
N SER A 50 18.60 -6.77 0.75
CA SER A 50 17.77 -7.60 -0.13
C SER A 50 16.99 -8.66 0.64
N ASN A 51 17.60 -9.23 1.69
CA ASN A 51 17.04 -10.31 2.49
C ASN A 51 17.08 -9.93 3.98
N PRO A 52 15.93 -9.71 4.65
CA PRO A 52 15.90 -9.51 6.08
C PRO A 52 16.22 -10.81 6.84
N THR A 53 16.65 -10.67 8.09
CA THR A 53 16.88 -11.80 9.01
C THR A 53 15.70 -11.93 9.97
N ALA A 54 15.30 -13.17 10.26
CA ALA A 54 14.29 -13.44 11.28
C ALA A 54 14.66 -12.80 12.62
N ASN A 55 13.66 -12.33 13.36
CA ASN A 55 13.79 -11.63 14.65
C ASN A 55 14.56 -10.30 14.64
N LYS A 56 15.02 -9.81 13.47
CA LYS A 56 15.63 -8.48 13.34
C LYS A 56 14.63 -7.48 12.75
N SER A 57 14.58 -6.29 13.36
CA SER A 57 13.76 -5.20 12.85
C SER A 57 14.43 -4.57 11.64
N PHE A 58 13.65 -4.34 10.59
CA PHE A 58 14.05 -3.61 9.40
C PHE A 58 12.91 -2.66 9.00
N ARG A 59 13.15 -1.82 8.01
CA ARG A 59 12.22 -0.79 7.54
C ARG A 59 11.91 -1.00 6.07
N PHE A 60 10.63 -1.11 5.75
CA PHE A 60 10.15 -0.94 4.38
C PHE A 60 10.11 0.54 4.04
N VAL A 61 10.53 0.89 2.83
CA VAL A 61 10.40 2.22 2.23
C VAL A 61 9.76 2.06 0.87
N VAL A 62 8.57 2.64 0.70
CA VAL A 62 7.77 2.60 -0.52
C VAL A 62 7.90 3.96 -1.21
N ASP A 63 8.44 3.96 -2.43
CA ASP A 63 8.44 5.13 -3.31
C ASP A 63 7.15 5.11 -4.13
N THR A 64 6.29 6.10 -3.90
CA THR A 64 4.99 6.24 -4.54
C THR A 64 4.59 7.72 -4.61
N ASP A 65 3.74 8.08 -5.57
CA ASP A 65 3.02 9.37 -5.61
C ASP A 65 1.70 9.36 -4.83
N ALA A 66 1.40 8.27 -4.13
CA ALA A 66 0.19 8.14 -3.32
C ALA A 66 0.24 8.94 -2.01
N ASP A 67 -0.93 9.35 -1.55
CA ASP A 67 -1.12 10.05 -0.27
C ASP A 67 -1.11 9.09 0.93
N ILE A 68 -1.35 7.80 0.70
CA ILE A 68 -1.28 6.77 1.73
C ILE A 68 -0.68 5.51 1.11
N ALA A 69 0.29 4.93 1.81
CA ALA A 69 0.75 3.57 1.56
C ALA A 69 0.48 2.68 2.78
N THR A 70 0.23 1.41 2.52
CA THR A 70 0.05 0.37 3.53
C THR A 70 0.78 -0.88 3.09
N VAL A 71 1.64 -1.40 3.97
CA VAL A 71 2.48 -2.57 3.69
C VAL A 71 1.82 -3.82 4.29
N TRP A 72 1.68 -4.87 3.49
CA TRP A 72 1.22 -6.19 3.91
C TRP A 72 2.37 -7.19 3.72
N PRO A 73 3.18 -7.42 4.77
CA PRO A 73 4.39 -8.22 4.68
C PRO A 73 4.14 -9.74 4.66
N GLY A 74 2.93 -10.21 5.02
CA GLY A 74 2.60 -11.63 5.01
C GLY A 74 3.42 -12.49 5.98
N GLY A 75 4.00 -11.91 7.03
CA GLY A 75 4.86 -12.64 7.97
C GLY A 75 4.13 -13.31 9.14
N GLU A 76 2.88 -12.95 9.42
CA GLU A 76 2.11 -13.49 10.56
C GLU A 76 0.66 -13.77 10.18
N ARG A 77 0.23 -15.03 10.33
CA ARG A 77 -1.17 -15.44 10.21
C ARG A 77 -1.52 -16.48 11.26
N ARG A 78 -2.45 -16.13 12.17
CA ARG A 78 -2.94 -17.03 13.22
C ARG A 78 -4.45 -17.04 13.23
N ILE A 79 -5.01 -18.24 13.03
CA ILE A 79 -6.46 -18.49 13.06
C ILE A 79 -6.86 -19.01 14.45
N MET A 80 -7.98 -18.52 14.96
CA MET A 80 -8.59 -19.01 16.19
C MET A 80 -9.02 -20.46 16.02
N LYS A 81 -8.65 -21.33 16.95
CA LYS A 81 -9.08 -22.73 16.98
C LYS A 81 -10.37 -22.88 17.78
N LYS A 82 -11.22 -23.84 17.42
CA LYS A 82 -12.37 -24.21 18.27
C LYS A 82 -11.85 -24.84 19.56
N VAL A 83 -12.54 -24.54 20.65
CA VAL A 83 -12.18 -24.99 22.00
C VAL A 83 -11.92 -26.50 22.01
N ASN A 84 -10.74 -26.90 22.49
CA ASN A 84 -10.27 -28.29 22.59
C ASN A 84 -10.18 -29.04 21.24
N THR A 85 -9.93 -28.35 20.13
CA THR A 85 -9.71 -28.98 18.82
C THR A 85 -8.61 -28.28 18.02
N GLU A 86 -8.06 -28.97 17.03
CA GLU A 86 -7.18 -28.38 16.02
C GLU A 86 -7.94 -27.73 14.85
N THR A 87 -9.27 -27.75 14.90
CA THR A 87 -10.14 -27.23 13.84
C THR A 87 -10.24 -25.72 13.92
N ASP A 88 -10.13 -25.06 12.77
CA ASP A 88 -10.29 -23.61 12.66
C ASP A 88 -11.71 -23.17 13.00
N SER A 89 -11.80 -22.04 13.71
CA SER A 89 -13.05 -21.35 13.97
C SER A 89 -13.42 -20.53 12.75
N LEU A 90 -14.69 -20.65 12.33
CA LEU A 90 -15.27 -19.88 11.23
C LEU A 90 -16.34 -18.93 11.77
N ASP A 91 -16.52 -17.79 11.11
CA ASP A 91 -17.61 -16.87 11.37
C ASP A 91 -18.95 -17.38 10.80
N MET A 92 -20.03 -16.61 10.96
CA MET A 92 -21.35 -16.98 10.45
C MET A 92 -21.46 -17.04 8.91
N PHE A 93 -20.45 -16.55 8.20
CA PHE A 93 -20.37 -16.52 6.74
C PHE A 93 -19.32 -17.50 6.18
N GLY A 94 -18.65 -18.28 7.04
CA GLY A 94 -17.65 -19.27 6.66
C GLY A 94 -16.22 -18.75 6.54
N HIS A 95 -15.93 -17.51 6.95
CA HIS A 95 -14.58 -16.97 6.96
C HIS A 95 -13.81 -17.37 8.22
N PRO A 96 -12.47 -17.54 8.15
CA PRO A 96 -11.67 -17.83 9.33
C PRO A 96 -11.72 -16.69 10.35
N VAL A 97 -11.90 -17.04 11.63
CA VAL A 97 -11.79 -16.08 12.73
C VAL A 97 -10.31 -15.87 13.06
N LEU A 98 -9.77 -14.73 12.68
CA LEU A 98 -8.34 -14.42 12.86
C LEU A 98 -8.04 -13.95 14.28
N ILE A 99 -6.90 -14.38 14.82
CA ILE A 99 -6.27 -13.76 15.99
C ILE A 99 -5.46 -12.55 15.52
N VAL A 100 -4.71 -12.72 14.43
CA VAL A 100 -3.91 -11.71 13.73
C VAL A 100 -3.63 -12.21 12.32
N SER A 101 -3.63 -11.31 11.35
CA SER A 101 -3.08 -11.57 10.03
C SER A 101 -2.49 -10.29 9.44
N ASP A 102 -1.35 -10.40 8.77
CA ASP A 102 -0.80 -9.36 7.91
C ASP A 102 -0.66 -9.82 6.44
N TYR A 103 -1.40 -10.88 6.08
CA TYR A 103 -1.54 -11.35 4.71
C TYR A 103 -2.66 -10.57 4.01
N TYR A 104 -2.36 -10.05 2.81
CA TYR A 104 -3.35 -9.29 2.04
C TYR A 104 -4.57 -10.13 1.62
N MET A 105 -4.43 -11.45 1.48
CA MET A 105 -5.56 -12.35 1.19
C MET A 105 -6.68 -12.33 2.25
N ASP A 106 -6.36 -11.93 3.48
CA ASP A 106 -7.33 -11.79 4.56
C ASP A 106 -7.91 -10.36 4.67
N TYR A 107 -7.60 -9.47 3.71
CA TYR A 107 -8.09 -8.09 3.69
C TYR A 107 -9.61 -8.04 3.83
N GLY A 108 -10.08 -7.19 4.76
CA GLY A 108 -11.50 -7.05 5.09
C GLY A 108 -11.97 -7.95 6.25
N LEU A 109 -11.18 -8.95 6.65
CA LEU A 109 -11.47 -9.75 7.85
C LEU A 109 -11.06 -9.01 9.13
N VAL A 110 -11.81 -9.24 10.21
CA VAL A 110 -11.47 -8.69 11.53
C VAL A 110 -10.12 -9.27 11.98
N LYS A 111 -9.22 -8.40 12.46
CA LYS A 111 -7.82 -8.70 12.84
C LYS A 111 -6.83 -8.90 11.69
N ALA A 112 -7.27 -8.85 10.44
CA ALA A 112 -6.36 -8.63 9.32
C ALA A 112 -5.92 -7.15 9.33
N ARG A 113 -4.61 -6.90 9.25
CA ARG A 113 -4.06 -5.55 9.25
C ARG A 113 -2.81 -5.44 8.39
N GLY A 114 -2.82 -4.43 7.53
CA GLY A 114 -1.61 -3.91 6.93
C GLY A 114 -0.97 -2.88 7.87
N PHE A 115 0.32 -2.64 7.66
CA PHE A 115 1.10 -1.68 8.41
C PHE A 115 1.01 -0.33 7.71
N LYS A 116 0.34 0.63 8.37
CA LYS A 116 0.28 2.01 7.90
C LYS A 116 1.69 2.60 7.91
N THR A 117 2.07 3.22 6.80
CA THR A 117 3.36 3.91 6.68
C THR A 117 3.29 5.34 7.20
N ALA A 118 4.43 5.89 7.60
CA ALA A 118 4.64 7.31 7.85
C ALA A 118 5.41 7.92 6.67
N LEU A 119 5.15 9.18 6.36
CA LEU A 119 5.90 9.91 5.34
C LEU A 119 7.23 10.38 5.93
N GLY A 120 8.34 9.98 5.32
CA GLY A 120 9.69 10.46 5.62
C GLY A 120 10.34 11.14 4.43
N GLU A 121 11.58 11.60 4.60
CA GLU A 121 12.35 12.26 3.53
C GLU A 121 12.60 11.36 2.31
N THR A 122 12.64 10.04 2.52
CA THR A 122 12.96 9.03 1.49
C THR A 122 11.75 8.27 0.96
N GLY A 123 10.54 8.67 1.37
CA GLY A 123 9.27 8.03 0.97
C GLY A 123 8.46 7.53 2.17
N TRP A 124 7.47 6.69 1.87
CA TRP A 124 6.59 6.12 2.87
C TRP A 124 7.23 4.93 3.56
N TYR A 125 7.39 4.96 4.88
CA TYR A 125 8.12 3.93 5.59
C TYR A 125 7.34 3.30 6.75
N THR A 126 7.67 2.05 7.06
CA THR A 126 7.21 1.35 8.26
C THR A 126 8.21 0.31 8.70
N SER A 127 8.32 0.07 10.00
CA SER A 127 9.19 -0.96 10.56
C SER A 127 8.45 -2.28 10.72
N TYR A 128 9.12 -3.38 10.44
CA TYR A 128 8.58 -4.72 10.57
C TYR A 128 9.64 -5.71 11.08
N THR A 129 9.18 -6.83 11.62
CA THR A 129 10.04 -7.92 12.11
C THR A 129 9.38 -9.25 11.82
N TYR A 130 9.95 -10.03 10.90
CA TYR A 130 9.54 -11.41 10.69
C TYR A 130 9.93 -12.27 11.89
N LYS A 131 9.03 -13.15 12.34
CA LYS A 131 9.29 -14.06 13.48
C LYS A 131 9.85 -15.42 13.07
N ALA A 132 9.79 -15.74 11.78
CA ALA A 132 10.29 -16.97 11.20
C ALA A 132 11.05 -16.66 9.90
N SER A 133 12.00 -17.53 9.56
CA SER A 133 12.60 -17.58 8.23
C SER A 133 11.63 -18.19 7.23
N GLY A 134 11.88 -17.96 5.94
CA GLY A 134 11.04 -18.45 4.85
C GLY A 134 10.76 -17.38 3.80
N ASP A 135 9.87 -17.72 2.88
CA ASP A 135 9.46 -16.87 1.78
C ASP A 135 8.06 -16.29 2.07
N PHE A 136 7.92 -14.98 1.97
CA PHE A 136 6.68 -14.27 2.29
C PHE A 136 6.29 -13.32 1.17
N ASP A 137 5.03 -13.38 0.75
CA ASP A 137 4.52 -12.52 -0.32
C ASP A 137 4.24 -11.11 0.21
N LEU A 138 4.91 -10.13 -0.38
CA LEU A 138 4.76 -8.72 -0.06
C LEU A 138 3.69 -8.09 -0.96
N THR A 139 2.68 -7.50 -0.33
CA THR A 139 1.70 -6.67 -1.03
C THR A 139 1.73 -5.24 -0.50
N ILE A 140 1.72 -4.27 -1.41
CA ILE A 140 1.61 -2.86 -1.09
C ILE A 140 0.26 -2.36 -1.56
N VAL A 141 -0.44 -1.64 -0.69
CA VAL A 141 -1.69 -0.98 -1.05
C VAL A 141 -1.46 0.52 -0.98
N VAL A 142 -1.67 1.21 -2.10
CA VAL A 142 -1.55 2.66 -2.19
C VAL A 142 -2.90 3.30 -2.52
N THR A 143 -3.19 4.44 -1.89
CA THR A 143 -4.41 5.20 -2.14
C THR A 143 -4.11 6.68 -2.28
N ASN A 144 -4.89 7.35 -3.13
CA ASN A 144 -4.79 8.80 -3.30
C ASN A 144 -5.43 9.60 -2.15
N HIS A 145 -6.25 8.99 -1.29
CA HIS A 145 -6.69 9.54 -0.01
C HIS A 145 -7.35 8.46 0.87
N GLY A 146 -7.77 8.83 2.09
CA GLY A 146 -8.28 7.90 3.11
C GLY A 146 -9.80 7.88 3.31
N TYR A 147 -10.57 8.63 2.53
CA TYR A 147 -12.03 8.70 2.64
C TYR A 147 -12.71 8.16 1.37
N ASN A 148 -13.95 7.69 1.51
CA ASN A 148 -14.74 7.20 0.38
C ASN A 148 -15.35 8.38 -0.38
N SER A 149 -14.94 8.57 -1.63
CA SER A 149 -15.45 9.60 -2.55
C SER A 149 -15.46 9.05 -3.98
N ALA A 150 -16.08 9.78 -4.92
CA ALA A 150 -16.07 9.41 -6.34
C ALA A 150 -14.64 9.36 -6.93
N ASP A 151 -13.73 10.12 -6.32
CA ASP A 151 -12.35 10.25 -6.77
C ASP A 151 -11.40 9.28 -6.08
N TYR A 152 -11.90 8.43 -5.17
CA TYR A 152 -11.08 7.43 -4.50
C TYR A 152 -10.46 6.46 -5.51
N LYS A 153 -9.14 6.41 -5.55
CA LYS A 153 -8.35 5.46 -6.33
C LYS A 153 -7.46 4.66 -5.38
N GLN A 154 -7.49 3.35 -5.54
CA GLN A 154 -6.66 2.40 -4.82
C GLN A 154 -5.98 1.49 -5.81
N VAL A 155 -4.69 1.24 -5.58
CA VAL A 155 -3.91 0.26 -6.32
C VAL A 155 -3.33 -0.75 -5.34
N VAL A 156 -3.51 -2.02 -5.69
CA VAL A 156 -2.86 -3.16 -5.03
C VAL A 156 -1.67 -3.52 -5.90
N HIS A 157 -0.48 -3.50 -5.31
CA HIS A 157 0.77 -3.80 -5.97
C HIS A 157 1.41 -5.03 -5.32
N GLU A 158 1.48 -6.12 -6.06
CA GLU A 158 2.20 -7.33 -5.68
C GLU A 158 3.70 -7.07 -5.85
N ALA A 159 4.39 -6.81 -4.76
CA ALA A 159 5.81 -6.41 -4.77
C ALA A 159 6.76 -7.62 -4.82
N GLY A 160 6.22 -8.82 -5.02
CA GLY A 160 6.96 -10.08 -5.07
C GLY A 160 7.16 -10.72 -3.71
N THR A 161 8.12 -11.65 -3.66
CA THR A 161 8.38 -12.50 -2.49
C THR A 161 9.65 -12.03 -1.77
N ILE A 162 9.58 -11.95 -0.45
CA ILE A 162 10.71 -11.63 0.42
C ILE A 162 11.24 -12.92 1.03
N THR A 163 12.52 -13.20 0.81
CA THR A 163 13.21 -14.32 1.46
C THR A 163 13.84 -13.85 2.77
N VAL A 164 13.36 -14.39 3.89
CA VAL A 164 13.84 -14.11 5.24
C VAL A 164 14.82 -15.20 5.66
N LEU A 165 16.02 -14.78 6.05
CA LEU A 165 17.09 -15.68 6.47
C LEU A 165 16.96 -16.07 7.95
N GLU A 166 17.51 -17.22 8.32
CA GLU A 166 17.71 -17.60 9.72
C GLU A 166 18.74 -16.67 10.39
N GLU A 167 18.66 -16.57 11.72
CA GLU A 167 19.56 -15.74 12.54
C GLU A 167 20.97 -16.30 12.65
#